data_AF-A0A9P5G4P7-F1
#
_entry.id   AF-A0A9P5G4P7-F1
#
_cell.length_a   1.000
_cell.length_b   1.000
_cell.length_c   1.000
_cell.angle_alpha   90.00
_cell.angle_beta   90.00
_cell.angle_gamma   90.00
#
_symmetry.space_group_name_H-M   'P 1'
#
loop_
_entity.id
_entity.type
_entity.pdbx_description
1 polymer ?
#
loop_
_entity_poly.entity_id
_entity_poly.type
_entity_poly.pdbx_seq_one_letter_code
_entity_poly.pdbx_strand_id
1 'polypeptide(L)'
;MSSKFPSLEEIDQDLVTPSGADGEFTDFTSNTNNEEEDDFLTREKAALGADAAEFQTSADAQVASADEIAGFKASFPALDDNNNALEIQRRDEQSEAKRKETREKANAAIDDFYENYSSKKDEAIEEVREAERRFLEERDNNITGTTWDRILKLIDTSSKGVKSELSDKTRFKEVLLALKGNPDAPGAAGY
;
A
#
# COMPACT_ATOMS: atom_id res chain seq x y z
N MET A 1 0.71 21.00 -2.22
CA MET A 1 1.17 19.63 -1.90
C MET A 1 0.52 18.69 -2.89
N SER A 2 1.18 18.40 -4.04
CA SER A 2 0.62 17.46 -5.02
C SER A 2 0.44 16.08 -4.36
N SER A 3 -0.76 15.51 -4.44
CA SER A 3 -1.09 14.18 -3.96
C SER A 3 -0.22 13.18 -4.70
N LYS A 4 0.57 12.39 -3.96
CA LYS A 4 1.46 11.36 -4.51
C LYS A 4 0.70 10.06 -4.84
N PHE A 5 -0.62 10.16 -4.92
CA PHE A 5 -1.50 9.04 -5.22
C PHE A 5 -2.37 9.42 -6.41
N PRO A 6 -2.41 8.58 -7.45
CA PRO A 6 -3.36 8.72 -8.55
C PRO A 6 -4.77 8.87 -8.01
N SER A 7 -5.58 9.69 -8.67
CA SER A 7 -7.01 9.79 -8.33
C SER A 7 -7.72 8.46 -8.63
N LEU A 8 -8.83 8.18 -7.94
CA LEU A 8 -9.65 6.99 -8.21
C LEU A 8 -10.08 6.90 -9.68
N GLU A 9 -10.26 8.05 -10.33
CA GLU A 9 -10.54 8.18 -11.76
C GLU A 9 -9.37 7.71 -12.66
N GLU A 10 -8.11 7.97 -12.24
CA GLU A 10 -6.91 7.53 -12.97
C GLU A 10 -6.63 6.03 -12.78
N ILE A 11 -6.97 5.46 -11.61
CA ILE A 11 -6.79 4.03 -11.36
C ILE A 11 -7.79 3.20 -12.19
N ASP A 12 -9.00 3.71 -12.40
CA ASP A 12 -10.01 3.06 -13.24
C ASP A 12 -9.62 3.13 -14.74
N GLN A 13 -8.89 4.18 -15.14
CA GLN A 13 -8.35 4.33 -16.50
C GLN A 13 -7.19 3.39 -16.83
N ASP A 14 -6.43 2.95 -15.83
CA ASP A 14 -5.24 2.08 -16.02
C ASP A 14 -5.57 0.60 -15.78
N LEU A 15 -6.83 0.28 -15.45
CA LEU A 15 -7.32 -1.08 -15.58
C LEU A 15 -7.40 -1.36 -17.08
N VAL A 16 -6.59 -2.31 -17.56
CA VAL A 16 -6.68 -2.83 -18.93
C VAL A 16 -8.07 -3.45 -19.10
N THR A 17 -9.05 -2.65 -19.48
CA THR A 17 -10.20 -3.13 -20.23
C THR A 17 -9.63 -3.69 -21.52
N PRO A 18 -9.84 -4.96 -21.88
CA PRO A 18 -9.46 -5.45 -23.19
C PRO A 18 -10.08 -4.49 -24.22
N SER A 19 -9.24 -3.79 -24.95
CA SER A 19 -9.63 -2.77 -25.92
C SER A 19 -10.29 -3.43 -27.13
N GLY A 20 -11.54 -3.86 -26.97
CA GLY A 20 -12.57 -3.88 -28.01
C GLY A 20 -13.51 -2.70 -27.75
N ALA A 21 -13.90 -2.00 -28.81
CA ALA A 21 -14.69 -0.77 -28.74
C ALA A 21 -16.18 -1.07 -28.51
N ASP A 22 -16.45 -1.84 -27.47
CA ASP A 22 -17.74 -2.39 -27.09
C ASP A 22 -17.41 -3.30 -25.91
N GLY A 23 -17.90 -2.96 -24.71
CA GLY A 23 -17.64 -3.71 -23.47
C GLY A 23 -18.30 -5.10 -23.43
N GLU A 24 -18.35 -5.78 -24.57
CA GLU A 24 -18.79 -7.14 -24.74
C GLU A 24 -17.57 -8.05 -24.55
N PHE A 25 -17.62 -8.87 -23.51
CA PHE A 25 -16.77 -10.05 -23.44
C PHE A 25 -17.11 -10.88 -24.68
N THR A 26 -16.31 -10.75 -25.74
CA THR A 26 -16.39 -11.65 -26.88
C THR A 26 -15.92 -13.00 -26.37
N ASP A 27 -16.89 -13.75 -25.86
CA ASP A 27 -16.79 -15.18 -25.67
C ASP A 27 -16.10 -15.73 -26.93
N PHE A 28 -14.95 -16.37 -26.74
CA PHE A 28 -14.19 -17.00 -27.83
C PHE A 28 -15.05 -17.97 -28.65
N THR A 29 -16.24 -18.33 -28.17
CA THR A 29 -17.21 -19.17 -28.85
C THR A 29 -18.34 -18.43 -29.59
N SER A 30 -18.47 -17.11 -29.48
CA SER A 30 -19.50 -16.32 -30.19
C SER A 30 -18.97 -15.75 -31.51
N ASN A 31 -18.76 -16.64 -32.48
CA ASN A 31 -18.67 -16.26 -33.89
C ASN A 31 -20.05 -15.75 -34.35
N THR A 32 -20.32 -14.47 -34.14
CA THR A 32 -21.52 -13.82 -34.64
C THR A 32 -21.14 -12.51 -35.33
N ASN A 33 -21.11 -12.57 -36.67
CA ASN A 33 -21.35 -11.46 -37.62
C ASN A 33 -20.18 -10.89 -38.45
N ASN A 34 -19.05 -11.60 -38.62
CA ASN A 34 -18.15 -11.37 -39.77
C ASN A 34 -17.70 -12.72 -40.35
N GLU A 35 -18.65 -13.42 -40.99
CA GLU A 35 -18.52 -14.84 -41.37
C GLU A 35 -17.47 -15.15 -42.44
N GLU A 36 -16.82 -14.15 -43.06
CA GLU A 36 -15.88 -14.40 -44.16
C GLU A 36 -14.42 -14.05 -43.85
N GLU A 37 -14.13 -13.06 -42.99
CA GLU A 37 -12.73 -12.63 -42.72
C GLU A 37 -12.15 -13.18 -41.41
N ASP A 38 -12.98 -13.51 -40.42
CA ASP A 38 -12.51 -14.03 -39.12
C ASP A 38 -12.57 -15.56 -39.02
N ASP A 39 -13.12 -16.24 -40.03
CA ASP A 39 -13.04 -17.71 -40.08
C ASP A 39 -11.58 -18.13 -40.29
N PHE A 40 -11.05 -18.83 -39.29
CA PHE A 40 -9.70 -19.37 -39.27
C PHE A 40 -9.37 -20.10 -40.58
N LEU A 41 -10.31 -20.88 -41.12
CA LEU A 41 -10.08 -21.62 -42.37
C LEU A 41 -9.91 -20.68 -43.56
N THR A 42 -10.72 -19.61 -43.63
CA THR A 42 -10.66 -18.63 -44.70
C THR A 42 -9.38 -17.80 -44.62
N ARG A 43 -8.97 -17.40 -43.41
CA ARG A 43 -7.72 -16.67 -43.17
C ARG A 43 -6.49 -17.49 -43.51
N GLU A 44 -6.40 -18.74 -43.06
CA GLU A 44 -5.27 -19.62 -43.39
C GLU A 44 -5.23 -19.95 -44.88
N LYS A 45 -6.40 -20.14 -45.51
CA LYS A 45 -6.48 -20.34 -46.96
C LYS A 45 -6.02 -19.12 -47.76
N ALA A 46 -6.35 -17.91 -47.30
CA ALA A 46 -5.86 -16.67 -47.91
C ALA A 46 -4.34 -16.50 -47.73
N ALA A 47 -3.81 -16.86 -46.55
CA ALA A 47 -2.38 -16.78 -46.25
C ALA A 47 -1.54 -17.77 -47.07
N LEU A 48 -2.04 -18.99 -47.30
CA LEU A 48 -1.37 -20.03 -48.08
C LEU A 48 -1.64 -19.94 -49.60
N GLY A 49 -2.68 -19.21 -50.02
CA GLY A 49 -3.00 -19.00 -51.43
C GLY A 49 -3.25 -20.32 -52.20
N ALA A 50 -2.51 -20.54 -53.28
CA ALA A 50 -2.67 -21.72 -54.13
C ALA A 50 -2.29 -23.04 -53.42
N ASP A 51 -1.37 -22.98 -52.46
CA ASP A 51 -0.85 -24.15 -51.75
C ASP A 51 -1.84 -24.68 -50.70
N ALA A 52 -2.86 -23.90 -50.34
CA ALA A 52 -3.93 -24.33 -49.43
C ALA A 52 -4.69 -25.56 -49.95
N ALA A 53 -4.70 -25.78 -51.27
CA ALA A 53 -5.31 -26.96 -51.90
C ALA A 53 -4.57 -28.27 -51.58
N GLU A 54 -3.28 -28.21 -51.21
CA GLU A 54 -2.50 -29.42 -50.86
C GLU A 54 -2.86 -30.00 -49.49
N PHE A 55 -3.49 -29.19 -48.63
CA PHE A 55 -3.94 -29.60 -47.29
C PHE A 55 -5.37 -30.13 -47.27
N GLN A 56 -6.12 -30.01 -48.38
CA GLN A 56 -7.46 -30.58 -48.48
C GLN A 56 -7.38 -32.11 -48.51
N THR A 57 -8.16 -32.77 -47.66
CA THR A 57 -8.27 -34.23 -47.63
C THR A 57 -9.62 -34.67 -48.19
N SER A 58 -9.72 -35.91 -48.66
CA SER A 58 -10.98 -36.47 -49.15
C SER A 58 -12.10 -36.55 -48.09
N ALA A 59 -11.75 -36.46 -46.81
CA ALA A 59 -12.69 -36.41 -45.70
C ALA A 59 -13.35 -35.03 -45.52
N ASP A 60 -12.71 -33.95 -46.00
CA ASP A 60 -13.24 -32.58 -45.89
C ASP A 60 -14.49 -32.37 -46.76
N ALA A 61 -14.62 -33.14 -47.84
CA ALA A 61 -15.81 -33.18 -48.69
C ALA A 61 -16.96 -34.01 -48.08
N GLN A 62 -16.73 -34.75 -46.98
CA GLN A 62 -17.80 -35.45 -46.27
C GLN A 62 -18.53 -34.46 -45.37
N VAL A 63 -19.51 -33.77 -45.95
CA VAL A 63 -20.47 -33.01 -45.17
C VAL A 63 -21.31 -34.00 -44.35
N ALA A 64 -21.24 -33.88 -43.01
CA ALA A 64 -22.09 -34.66 -42.12
C ALA A 64 -23.55 -34.52 -42.54
N SER A 65 -24.27 -35.64 -42.61
CA SER A 65 -25.68 -35.62 -42.99
C SER A 65 -26.51 -34.85 -41.96
N ALA A 66 -27.62 -34.27 -42.39
CA ALA A 66 -28.52 -33.54 -41.49
C ALA A 66 -28.98 -34.40 -40.31
N ASP A 67 -29.12 -35.72 -40.51
CA ASP A 67 -29.47 -36.68 -39.46
C ASP A 67 -28.33 -36.94 -38.46
N GLU A 68 -27.07 -36.97 -38.92
CA GLU A 68 -25.90 -37.06 -38.03
C GLU A 68 -25.74 -35.78 -37.20
N ILE A 69 -25.94 -34.61 -37.83
CA ILE A 69 -25.92 -33.32 -37.13
C ILE A 69 -27.05 -33.24 -36.11
N ALA A 70 -28.25 -33.73 -36.44
CA ALA A 70 -29.38 -33.78 -35.53
C ALA A 70 -29.15 -34.75 -34.36
N GLY A 71 -28.59 -35.94 -34.64
CA GLY A 71 -28.20 -36.91 -33.61
C GLY A 71 -27.10 -36.38 -32.68
N PHE A 72 -26.16 -35.61 -33.22
CA PHE A 72 -25.15 -34.92 -32.42
C PHE A 72 -25.77 -33.84 -31.52
N LYS A 73 -26.68 -33.00 -32.06
CA LYS A 73 -27.40 -31.99 -31.26
C LYS A 73 -28.26 -32.62 -30.16
N ALA A 74 -28.90 -33.75 -30.43
CA ALA A 74 -29.69 -34.49 -29.46
C ALA A 74 -28.85 -35.22 -28.38
N SER A 75 -27.54 -35.37 -28.60
CA SER A 75 -26.62 -35.92 -27.60
C SER A 75 -26.31 -34.91 -26.47
N PHE A 76 -26.66 -33.63 -26.65
CA PHE A 76 -26.60 -32.64 -25.61
C PHE A 76 -27.91 -32.61 -24.81
N PRO A 77 -27.84 -32.58 -23.47
CA PRO A 77 -29.01 -32.31 -22.64
C PRO A 77 -29.66 -30.97 -23.05
N ALA A 78 -30.99 -30.93 -23.15
CA ALA A 78 -31.70 -29.69 -23.41
C ALA A 78 -31.43 -28.70 -22.26
N LEU A 79 -30.93 -27.50 -22.59
CA LEU A 79 -30.83 -26.41 -21.63
C LEU A 79 -32.25 -25.94 -21.31
N ASP A 80 -32.70 -26.15 -20.06
CA ASP A 80 -33.87 -25.44 -19.54
C ASP A 80 -33.45 -23.99 -19.27
N ASP A 81 -33.64 -23.11 -20.25
CA ASP A 81 -33.22 -21.70 -20.21
C ASP A 81 -33.65 -20.97 -18.93
N ASN A 82 -34.82 -21.33 -18.37
CA ASN A 82 -35.36 -20.75 -17.13
C ASN A 82 -34.60 -21.17 -15.86
N ASN A 83 -34.20 -22.44 -15.75
CA ASN A 83 -33.48 -22.92 -14.56
C ASN A 83 -32.05 -22.36 -14.53
N ASN A 84 -31.43 -22.26 -15.69
CA ASN A 84 -30.08 -21.70 -15.83
C ASN A 84 -30.06 -20.20 -15.55
N ALA A 85 -31.05 -19.44 -16.03
CA ALA A 85 -31.16 -18.00 -15.74
C ALA A 85 -31.28 -17.71 -14.23
N LEU A 86 -32.06 -18.51 -13.51
CA LEU A 86 -32.20 -18.39 -12.05
C LEU A 86 -30.90 -18.75 -11.31
N GLU A 87 -30.17 -19.77 -11.77
CA GLU A 87 -28.90 -20.14 -11.16
C GLU A 87 -27.80 -19.10 -11.40
N ILE A 88 -27.76 -18.52 -12.61
CA ILE A 88 -26.85 -17.42 -12.96
C ILE A 88 -27.15 -16.20 -12.09
N GLN A 89 -28.43 -15.79 -11.98
CA GLN A 89 -28.82 -14.67 -11.13
C GLN A 89 -28.37 -14.87 -9.67
N ARG A 90 -28.60 -16.06 -9.09
CA ARG A 90 -28.17 -16.37 -7.72
C ARG A 90 -26.65 -16.31 -7.58
N ARG A 91 -25.90 -16.76 -8.58
CA ARG A 91 -24.43 -16.71 -8.59
C ARG A 91 -23.92 -15.27 -8.70
N ASP A 92 -24.58 -14.45 -9.49
CA ASP A 92 -24.24 -13.04 -9.68
C ASP A 92 -24.52 -12.25 -8.40
N GLU A 93 -25.69 -12.46 -7.77
CA GLU A 93 -26.02 -11.87 -6.47
C GLU A 93 -25.00 -12.23 -5.37
N GLN A 94 -24.55 -13.49 -5.32
CA GLN A 94 -23.50 -13.92 -4.40
C GLN A 94 -22.14 -13.28 -4.70
N SER A 95 -21.82 -13.12 -5.99
CA SER A 95 -20.56 -12.51 -6.43
C SER A 95 -20.56 -11.01 -6.14
N GLU A 96 -21.68 -10.33 -6.34
CA GLU A 96 -21.87 -8.93 -5.97
C GLU A 96 -21.81 -8.72 -4.46
N ALA A 97 -22.43 -9.59 -3.66
CA ALA A 97 -22.37 -9.52 -2.21
C ALA A 97 -20.91 -9.65 -1.71
N LYS A 98 -20.15 -10.61 -2.22
CA LYS A 98 -18.72 -10.78 -1.89
C LYS A 98 -17.87 -9.59 -2.34
N ARG A 99 -18.16 -9.03 -3.52
CA ARG A 99 -17.48 -7.82 -4.02
C ARG A 99 -17.77 -6.63 -3.10
N LYS A 100 -19.01 -6.45 -2.66
CA LYS A 100 -19.41 -5.41 -1.71
C LYS A 100 -18.73 -5.60 -0.36
N GLU A 101 -18.76 -6.81 0.21
CA GLU A 101 -18.07 -7.13 1.47
C GLU A 101 -16.57 -6.85 1.39
N THR A 102 -15.92 -7.23 0.28
CA THR A 102 -14.50 -6.96 0.08
C THR A 102 -14.22 -5.46 0.01
N ARG A 103 -15.09 -4.70 -0.67
CA ARG A 103 -14.98 -3.23 -0.78
C ARG A 103 -15.21 -2.56 0.57
N GLU A 104 -16.22 -2.98 1.32
CA GLU A 104 -16.51 -2.45 2.67
C GLU A 104 -15.36 -2.76 3.63
N LYS A 105 -14.83 -3.98 3.59
CA LYS A 105 -13.65 -4.35 4.39
C LYS A 105 -12.40 -3.54 4.01
N ALA A 106 -12.20 -3.29 2.71
CA ALA A 106 -11.11 -2.44 2.25
C ALA A 106 -11.28 -0.99 2.73
N ASN A 107 -12.50 -0.44 2.66
CA ASN A 107 -12.81 0.90 3.17
C ASN A 107 -12.60 0.98 4.69
N ALA A 108 -13.12 0.02 5.45
CA ALA A 108 -12.92 -0.03 6.91
C ALA A 108 -11.43 -0.12 7.28
N ALA A 109 -10.64 -0.92 6.54
CA ALA A 109 -9.20 -1.00 6.76
C ALA A 109 -8.46 0.32 6.46
N ILE A 110 -8.98 1.12 5.52
CA ILE A 110 -8.45 2.46 5.24
C ILE A 110 -8.76 3.40 6.40
N ASP A 111 -10.00 3.40 6.90
CA ASP A 111 -10.42 4.23 8.02
C ASP A 111 -9.60 3.88 9.28
N ASP A 112 -9.50 2.59 9.61
CA ASP A 112 -8.67 2.08 10.71
C ASP A 112 -7.20 2.52 10.58
N PHE A 113 -6.65 2.55 9.36
CA PHE A 113 -5.28 2.99 9.13
C PHE A 113 -5.10 4.48 9.46
N TYR A 114 -6.02 5.33 9.01
CA TYR A 114 -5.94 6.77 9.26
C TYR A 114 -6.18 7.13 10.73
N GLU A 115 -7.11 6.45 11.42
CA GLU A 115 -7.31 6.61 12.86
C GLU A 115 -6.04 6.21 13.63
N ASN A 116 -5.46 5.04 13.33
CA ASN A 116 -4.23 4.58 13.99
C ASN A 116 -3.00 5.41 13.63
N TYR A 117 -2.93 5.99 12.43
CA TYR A 117 -1.84 6.87 12.03
C TYR A 117 -1.93 8.23 12.71
N SER A 118 -3.14 8.81 12.75
CA SER A 118 -3.38 10.10 13.41
C SER A 118 -3.09 10.01 14.90
N SER A 119 -3.58 8.96 15.58
CA SER A 119 -3.28 8.73 17.00
C SER A 119 -1.79 8.60 17.27
N LYS A 120 -1.06 7.80 16.48
CA LYS A 120 0.41 7.67 16.61
C LYS A 120 1.15 8.98 16.35
N LYS A 121 0.68 9.77 15.38
CA LYS A 121 1.23 11.10 15.10
C LYS A 121 1.01 12.04 16.28
N ASP A 122 -0.18 12.06 16.83
CA ASP A 122 -0.54 12.92 17.96
C ASP A 122 0.24 12.51 19.23
N GLU A 123 0.38 11.20 19.48
CA GLU A 123 1.23 10.66 20.56
C GLU A 123 2.69 11.07 20.38
N ALA A 124 3.26 10.91 19.19
CA ALA A 124 4.65 11.29 18.93
C ALA A 124 4.86 12.81 19.09
N ILE A 125 3.90 13.62 18.67
CA ILE A 125 3.96 15.07 18.86
C ILE A 125 3.88 15.39 20.36
N GLU A 126 3.01 14.73 21.12
CA GLU A 126 2.91 14.98 22.56
C GLU A 126 4.17 14.51 23.31
N GLU A 127 4.77 13.39 22.91
CA GLU A 127 6.06 12.95 23.45
C GLU A 127 7.16 14.00 23.19
N VAL A 128 7.22 14.56 21.98
CA VAL A 128 8.16 15.63 21.65
C VAL A 128 7.88 16.88 22.49
N ARG A 129 6.61 17.26 22.68
CA ARG A 129 6.24 18.39 23.54
C ARG A 129 6.58 18.13 25.00
N GLU A 130 6.35 16.93 25.50
CA GLU A 130 6.73 16.53 26.86
C GLU A 130 8.25 16.57 27.06
N ALA A 131 8.99 16.04 26.10
CA ALA A 131 10.45 16.09 26.10
C ALA A 131 10.95 17.54 26.07
N GLU A 132 10.33 18.41 25.26
CA GLU A 132 10.64 19.84 25.23
C GLU A 132 10.33 20.51 26.57
N ARG A 133 9.16 20.24 27.17
CA ARG A 133 8.79 20.76 28.49
C ARG A 133 9.79 20.31 29.56
N ARG A 134 10.16 19.03 29.58
CA ARG A 134 11.15 18.49 30.51
C ARG A 134 12.53 19.10 30.29
N PHE A 135 12.94 19.29 29.04
CA PHE A 135 14.21 19.92 28.71
C PHE A 135 14.25 21.39 29.14
N LEU A 136 13.16 22.14 28.93
CA LEU A 136 13.02 23.51 29.42
C LEU A 136 13.07 23.57 30.95
N GLU A 137 12.36 22.68 31.63
CA GLU A 137 12.39 22.59 33.10
C GLU A 137 13.79 22.26 33.62
N GLU A 138 14.48 21.29 33.00
CA GLU A 138 15.87 20.96 33.34
C GLU A 138 16.82 22.13 33.06
N ARG A 139 16.65 22.83 31.94
CA ARG A 139 17.41 24.04 31.61
C ARG A 139 17.17 25.15 32.64
N ASP A 140 15.92 25.42 32.99
CA ASP A 140 15.56 26.48 33.93
C ASP A 140 16.06 26.14 35.34
N ASN A 141 15.92 24.89 35.77
CA ASN A 141 16.53 24.37 37.00
C ASN A 141 18.06 24.47 36.99
N ASN A 142 18.70 24.31 35.83
CA ASN A 142 20.15 24.50 35.68
C ASN A 142 20.56 25.98 35.70
N ILE A 143 19.68 26.91 35.31
CA ILE A 143 19.93 28.36 35.31
C ILE A 143 19.71 28.99 36.70
N THR A 144 18.90 28.38 37.58
CA THR A 144 18.71 28.88 38.96
C THR A 144 19.98 28.71 39.82
N GLY A 145 20.39 29.79 40.52
CA GLY A 145 21.55 29.82 41.41
C GLY A 145 22.65 30.82 40.99
N THR A 146 23.75 30.85 41.76
CA THR A 146 24.95 31.64 41.44
C THR A 146 25.69 31.04 40.23
N THR A 147 26.53 31.84 39.55
CA THR A 147 27.36 31.34 38.43
C THR A 147 28.16 30.08 38.80
N TRP A 148 28.62 30.00 40.06
CA TRP A 148 29.35 28.85 40.60
C TRP A 148 28.49 27.61 40.83
N ASP A 149 27.20 27.77 41.20
CA ASP A 149 26.26 26.64 41.27
C ASP A 149 26.03 26.01 39.88
N ARG A 150 26.01 26.83 38.83
CA ARG A 150 25.88 26.36 37.43
C ARG A 150 27.12 25.60 36.98
N ILE A 151 28.31 26.13 37.29
CA ILE A 151 29.60 25.49 36.99
C ILE A 151 29.71 24.13 37.69
N LEU A 152 29.28 24.04 38.97
CA LEU A 152 29.33 22.80 39.73
C LEU A 152 28.38 21.71 39.17
N LYS A 153 27.23 22.10 38.59
CA LYS A 153 26.31 21.17 37.91
C LYS A 153 26.86 20.65 36.58
N LEU A 154 27.62 21.47 35.84
CA LEU A 154 28.18 21.12 34.53
C LEU A 154 29.46 20.28 34.61
N ILE A 155 30.23 20.43 35.71
CA ILE A 155 31.46 19.68 35.93
C ILE A 155 31.13 18.33 36.57
N ASP A 156 31.55 17.23 35.92
CA ASP A 156 31.57 15.91 36.56
C ASP A 156 32.61 15.89 37.68
N THR A 157 32.14 16.10 38.92
CA THR A 157 32.95 16.01 40.14
C THR A 157 33.05 14.58 40.68
N SER A 158 32.51 13.59 39.96
CA SER A 158 32.72 12.20 40.28
C SER A 158 34.17 11.81 39.98
N SER A 159 34.77 11.02 40.87
CA SER A 159 36.11 10.46 40.65
C SER A 159 36.09 9.30 39.65
N LYS A 160 35.06 9.20 38.78
CA LYS A 160 34.76 8.03 37.95
C LYS A 160 35.38 8.11 36.54
N GLY A 161 36.18 9.14 36.27
CA GLY A 161 37.07 9.21 35.11
C GLY A 161 38.44 8.58 35.38
N VAL A 162 39.22 8.34 34.31
CA VAL A 162 40.63 7.86 34.39
C VAL A 162 41.38 8.71 35.42
N LYS A 163 41.80 8.09 36.53
CA LYS A 163 42.60 8.76 37.56
C LYS A 163 43.92 9.16 36.91
N SER A 164 44.02 10.41 36.48
CA SER A 164 45.30 10.97 36.08
C SER A 164 46.13 11.15 37.34
N GLU A 165 47.22 10.40 37.44
CA GLU A 165 48.17 10.37 38.56
C GLU A 165 48.83 11.75 38.82
N LEU A 166 48.65 12.70 37.88
CA LEU A 166 49.18 14.05 37.91
C LEU A 166 48.14 15.14 38.26
N SER A 167 46.84 14.84 38.31
CA SER A 167 45.80 15.85 38.60
C SER A 167 44.94 15.46 39.80
N ASP A 168 45.36 15.85 41.00
CA ASP A 168 44.52 15.73 42.19
C ASP A 168 43.42 16.80 42.18
N LYS A 169 42.19 16.38 41.90
CA LYS A 169 41.01 17.25 41.80
C LYS A 169 40.39 17.56 43.18
N THR A 170 40.97 17.05 44.27
CA THR A 170 40.45 17.23 45.63
C THR A 170 40.42 18.70 46.05
N ARG A 171 41.54 19.43 45.88
CA ARG A 171 41.61 20.87 46.20
C ARG A 171 40.69 21.71 45.31
N PHE A 172 40.56 21.32 44.04
CA PHE A 172 39.65 21.98 43.10
C PHE A 172 38.18 21.79 43.52
N LYS A 173 37.82 20.58 43.98
CA LYS A 173 36.49 20.29 44.52
C LYS A 173 36.20 21.07 45.80
N GLU A 174 37.18 21.20 46.69
CA GLU A 174 37.05 22.01 47.92
C GLU A 174 36.80 23.49 47.60
N VAL A 175 37.55 24.06 46.65
CA VAL A 175 37.36 25.44 46.19
C VAL A 175 35.97 25.61 45.58
N LEU A 176 35.54 24.72 44.68
CA LEU A 176 34.20 24.80 44.08
C LEU A 176 33.05 24.67 45.10
N LEU A 177 33.23 23.84 46.13
CA LEU A 177 32.26 23.70 47.22
C LEU A 177 32.21 24.96 48.09
N ALA A 178 33.32 25.66 48.30
CA ALA A 178 33.37 26.91 49.07
C ALA A 178 32.75 28.10 48.33
N LEU A 179 32.80 28.11 46.99
CA LEU A 179 32.19 29.16 46.15
C LEU A 179 30.69 28.91 45.87
N LYS A 180 30.20 27.70 46.14
CA LYS A 180 28.78 27.32 46.00
C LYS A 180 27.90 28.18 46.91
N GLY A 181 26.89 28.85 46.33
CA GLY A 181 25.90 29.64 47.08
C GLY A 181 26.41 30.92 47.75
N ASN A 182 27.67 31.33 47.50
CA ASN A 182 28.22 32.56 48.08
C ASN A 182 27.92 33.77 47.17
N PRO A 183 27.12 34.76 47.63
CA PRO A 183 26.75 35.92 46.80
C PRO A 183 27.90 36.91 46.57
N ASP A 184 28.92 36.92 47.43
CA ASP A 184 30.13 37.77 47.31
C ASP A 184 31.26 37.10 46.52
N ALA A 185 31.05 35.87 46.04
CA ALA A 185 32.06 35.20 45.23
C ALA A 185 32.28 35.96 43.90
N PRO A 186 33.53 36.02 43.41
CA PRO A 186 33.84 36.73 42.16
C PRO A 186 33.02 36.14 41.01
N GLY A 187 32.28 36.99 40.29
CA GLY A 187 31.41 36.59 39.18
C GLY A 187 30.08 35.94 39.59
N ALA A 188 29.71 35.93 40.88
CA ALA A 188 28.47 35.33 41.36
C ALA A 188 27.19 36.06 40.91
N ALA A 189 27.26 37.38 40.72
CA ALA A 189 26.12 38.23 40.31
C ALA A 189 25.84 38.25 38.80
N GLY A 190 26.62 37.51 37.99
CA GLY A 190 26.54 37.55 36.53
C GLY A 190 27.16 38.81 35.92
N TYR A 191 27.40 38.77 34.61
CA TYR A 191 27.68 39.92 33.75
C TYR A 191 26.43 40.21 32.91
#